data_AF-A0A1T3BMC1-F1
#
_entry.id   AF-A0A1T3BMC1-F1
#
_cell.length_a   1.000
_cell.length_b   1.000
_cell.length_c   1.000
_cell.angle_alpha   90.00
_cell.angle_beta   90.00
_cell.angle_gamma   90.00
#
_symmetry.space_group_name_H-M   'P 1'
#
loop_
_entity.id
_entity.type
_entity.pdbx_description
1 polymer ?
#
loop_
_entity_poly.entity_id
_entity_poly.type
_entity_poly.pdbx_seq_one_letter_code
_entity_poly.pdbx_strand_id
1 'polypeptide(L)'
;MVSTMRERLIVGLDVPDIKQAEKLITQLGDCVSWYKIGYQLFFSGGMELAKDLIQAQKKVFFDMKLLDIDHTVARAVENIAKLGVSMLTIHAYPTAMKAAVAVAKGSDLCLLGVTVLTSMDEVDLKNAGYKDTPQKLVLKRAEQAREIGMGGIVASALEAQALRRVIGSDMALVTPGIRPQGSDKNDQNES
;
A
#
# COMPACT_ATOMS: atom_id res chain seq x y z
N MET A 1 15.61 16.34 10.69
CA MET A 1 16.35 15.95 9.47
C MET A 1 15.39 16.04 8.30
N VAL A 2 15.74 16.74 7.23
CA VAL A 2 14.91 16.76 6.01
C VAL A 2 15.09 15.40 5.33
N SER A 3 14.09 14.54 5.47
CA SER A 3 14.04 13.26 4.77
C SER A 3 14.15 13.50 3.27
N THR A 4 15.11 12.84 2.64
CA THR A 4 15.45 13.06 1.23
C THR A 4 14.36 12.51 0.31
N MET A 5 14.24 13.03 -0.92
CA MET A 5 13.29 12.51 -1.91
C MET A 5 13.42 10.98 -2.11
N ARG A 6 14.66 10.46 -2.00
CA ARG A 6 15.02 9.05 -2.05
C ARG A 6 14.29 8.19 -1.01
N GLU A 7 13.95 8.76 0.14
CA GLU A 7 13.28 8.06 1.25
C GLU A 7 11.75 8.14 1.17
N ARG A 8 11.20 9.07 0.38
CA ARG A 8 9.75 9.32 0.28
C ARG A 8 9.11 8.84 -1.01
N LEU A 9 9.90 8.69 -2.08
CA LEU A 9 9.41 8.22 -3.37
C LEU A 9 9.39 6.70 -3.40
N ILE A 10 8.18 6.13 -3.56
CA ILE A 10 7.99 4.71 -3.83
C ILE A 10 7.71 4.55 -5.32
N VAL A 11 8.58 3.84 -6.03
CA VAL A 11 8.39 3.56 -7.47
C VAL A 11 7.56 2.30 -7.64
N GLY A 12 6.42 2.42 -8.33
CA GLY A 12 5.64 1.28 -8.77
C GLY A 12 6.33 0.52 -9.90
N LEU A 13 6.59 -0.77 -9.70
CA LEU A 13 7.04 -1.67 -10.76
C LEU A 13 5.82 -2.23 -11.51
N ASP A 14 5.00 -1.33 -12.05
CA ASP A 14 3.76 -1.64 -12.77
C ASP A 14 4.08 -1.94 -14.25
N VAL A 15 4.88 -2.99 -14.45
CA VAL A 15 5.36 -3.49 -15.75
C VAL A 15 5.02 -4.98 -15.90
N PRO A 16 4.89 -5.50 -17.13
CA PRO A 16 4.30 -6.83 -17.32
C PRO A 16 5.22 -7.99 -16.95
N ASP A 17 6.54 -7.79 -16.90
CA ASP A 17 7.51 -8.85 -16.65
C ASP A 17 8.76 -8.38 -15.88
N ILE A 18 9.50 -9.35 -15.34
CA ILE A 18 10.70 -9.14 -14.52
C ILE A 18 11.80 -8.42 -15.29
N LYS A 19 12.00 -8.73 -16.57
CA LYS A 19 13.05 -8.12 -17.38
C LYS A 19 12.84 -6.61 -17.52
N GLN A 20 11.59 -6.16 -17.69
CA GLN A 20 11.25 -4.74 -17.72
C GLN A 20 11.43 -4.09 -16.34
N ALA A 21 11.08 -4.79 -15.26
CA ALA A 21 11.28 -4.30 -13.90
C ALA A 21 12.77 -4.10 -13.59
N GLU A 22 13.62 -5.09 -13.90
CA GLU A 22 15.08 -5.02 -13.73
C GLU A 22 15.70 -3.88 -14.54
N LYS A 23 15.24 -3.66 -15.78
CA LYS A 23 15.67 -2.54 -16.60
C LYS A 23 15.35 -1.20 -15.92
N LEU A 24 14.13 -1.04 -15.40
CA LEU A 24 13.71 0.18 -14.69
C LEU A 24 14.53 0.40 -13.41
N ILE A 25 14.72 -0.65 -12.61
CA ILE A 25 15.53 -0.61 -11.39
C ILE A 25 16.98 -0.20 -11.71
N THR A 26 17.56 -0.77 -12.76
CA THR A 26 18.92 -0.44 -13.22
C THR A 26 19.03 1.01 -13.67
N GLN A 27 18.04 1.51 -14.42
CA GLN A 27 18.00 2.90 -14.88
C GLN A 27 17.89 3.91 -13.73
N LEU A 28 17.12 3.57 -12.68
CA LEU A 28 16.96 4.43 -11.50
C LEU A 28 18.20 4.35 -10.57
N GLY A 29 18.84 3.20 -10.47
CA GLY A 29 20.06 3.02 -9.68
C GLY A 29 19.87 3.43 -8.21
N ASP A 30 20.66 4.41 -7.75
CA ASP A 30 20.68 4.86 -6.36
C ASP A 30 19.74 6.04 -6.05
N CYS A 31 19.06 6.60 -7.06
CA CYS A 31 18.12 7.69 -6.81
C CYS A 31 16.85 7.21 -6.10
N VAL A 32 16.57 5.90 -6.16
CA VAL A 32 15.40 5.25 -5.55
C VAL A 32 15.83 4.11 -4.63
N SER A 33 15.20 4.08 -3.45
CA SER A 33 15.36 2.99 -2.48
C SER A 33 14.09 2.18 -2.26
N TRP A 34 12.92 2.65 -2.70
CA TRP A 34 11.63 2.00 -2.46
C TRP A 34 10.98 1.52 -3.74
N TYR A 35 10.60 0.25 -3.77
CA TYR A 35 9.90 -0.36 -4.91
C TYR A 35 8.59 -1.00 -4.45
N LYS A 36 7.50 -0.65 -5.13
CA LYS A 36 6.18 -1.26 -4.96
C LYS A 36 5.99 -2.36 -5.99
N ILE A 37 5.67 -3.56 -5.51
CA ILE A 37 5.31 -4.71 -6.34
C ILE A 37 3.81 -4.95 -6.16
N GLY A 38 3.05 -4.77 -7.23
CA GLY A 38 1.62 -5.09 -7.32
C GLY A 38 1.37 -6.45 -7.96
N TYR A 39 0.09 -6.83 -8.12
CA TYR A 39 -0.29 -8.15 -8.64
C TYR A 39 0.33 -8.50 -9.99
N GLN A 40 0.38 -7.57 -10.94
CA GLN A 40 0.89 -7.83 -12.29
C GLN A 40 2.29 -8.44 -12.25
N LEU A 41 3.21 -7.83 -11.49
CA LEU A 41 4.57 -8.32 -11.37
C LEU A 41 4.69 -9.45 -10.37
N PHE A 42 3.91 -9.43 -9.27
CA PHE A 42 3.95 -10.48 -8.26
C PHE A 42 3.69 -11.87 -8.87
N PHE A 43 2.66 -11.98 -9.72
CA PHE A 43 2.29 -13.24 -10.39
C PHE A 43 3.19 -13.60 -11.58
N SER A 44 4.09 -12.71 -12.02
CA SER A 44 5.06 -12.99 -13.08
C SER A 44 6.50 -13.19 -12.58
N GLY A 45 6.69 -13.38 -11.26
CA GLY A 45 7.99 -13.65 -10.64
C GLY A 45 8.43 -12.61 -9.59
N GLY A 46 7.58 -11.64 -9.28
CA GLY A 46 7.91 -10.51 -8.41
C GLY A 46 8.28 -10.89 -6.98
N MET A 47 7.91 -12.08 -6.51
CA MET A 47 8.38 -12.60 -5.22
C MET A 47 9.90 -12.81 -5.18
N GLU A 48 10.50 -13.38 -6.23
CA GLU A 48 11.95 -13.59 -6.25
C GLU A 48 12.68 -12.26 -6.43
N LEU A 49 12.17 -11.38 -7.32
CA LEU A 49 12.69 -10.02 -7.45
C LEU A 49 12.66 -9.24 -6.12
N ALA A 50 11.62 -9.44 -5.31
CA ALA A 50 11.54 -8.80 -4.00
C ALA A 50 12.67 -9.25 -3.06
N LYS A 51 13.01 -10.54 -3.06
CA LYS A 51 14.12 -11.07 -2.27
C LYS A 51 15.45 -10.46 -2.73
N ASP A 52 15.67 -10.37 -4.04
CA ASP A 52 16.87 -9.76 -4.61
C ASP A 52 16.99 -8.27 -4.21
N LEU A 53 15.88 -7.53 -4.27
CA LEU A 53 15.81 -6.14 -3.83
C LEU A 53 16.12 -5.99 -2.33
N ILE A 54 15.56 -6.84 -1.48
CA ILE A 54 15.81 -6.85 -0.04
C ILE A 54 17.28 -7.19 0.25
N GLN A 55 17.85 -8.18 -0.43
CA GLN A 55 19.27 -8.52 -0.31
C GLN A 55 20.17 -7.34 -0.71
N ALA A 56 19.78 -6.59 -1.75
CA ALA A 56 20.41 -5.36 -2.19
C ALA A 56 20.10 -4.13 -1.29
N GLN A 57 19.55 -4.33 -0.09
CA GLN A 57 19.23 -3.28 0.89
C GLN A 57 18.21 -2.23 0.38
N LYS A 58 17.41 -2.59 -0.62
CA LYS A 58 16.26 -1.78 -1.06
C LYS A 58 15.05 -2.10 -0.18
N LYS A 59 14.10 -1.16 -0.12
CA LYS A 59 12.84 -1.27 0.61
C LYS A 59 11.76 -1.76 -0.35
N VAL A 60 11.03 -2.79 0.07
CA VAL A 60 9.96 -3.39 -0.73
C VAL A 60 8.61 -3.10 -0.09
N PHE A 61 7.68 -2.63 -0.92
CA PHE A 61 6.26 -2.50 -0.61
C PHE A 61 5.47 -3.52 -1.44
N PHE A 62 4.90 -4.51 -0.78
CA PHE A 62 3.91 -5.41 -1.37
C PHE A 62 2.51 -4.80 -1.37
N ASP A 63 2.04 -4.40 -2.55
CA ASP A 63 0.70 -3.86 -2.73
C ASP A 63 -0.32 -4.97 -3.06
N MET A 64 -0.51 -5.88 -2.11
CA MET A 64 -1.29 -7.12 -2.27
C MET A 64 -2.73 -7.01 -1.82
N LYS A 65 -3.11 -5.92 -1.13
CA LYS A 65 -4.47 -5.64 -0.65
C LYS A 65 -5.14 -6.87 -0.04
N LEU A 66 -4.44 -7.56 0.87
CA LEU A 66 -4.91 -8.85 1.38
C LEU A 66 -6.30 -8.73 1.99
N LEU A 67 -7.19 -9.64 1.62
CA LEU A 67 -8.51 -9.81 2.22
C LEU A 67 -8.95 -11.26 2.02
N ASP A 68 -9.13 -11.95 3.13
CA ASP A 68 -9.59 -13.33 3.22
C ASP A 68 -10.13 -13.52 4.65
N ILE A 69 -10.48 -14.74 5.05
CA ILE A 69 -10.74 -15.06 6.45
C ILE A 69 -9.52 -14.71 7.31
N ASP A 70 -9.79 -14.26 8.53
CA ASP A 70 -8.80 -13.61 9.41
C ASP A 70 -7.52 -14.45 9.60
N HIS A 71 -7.65 -15.78 9.76
CA HIS A 71 -6.50 -16.67 9.95
C HIS A 71 -5.64 -16.79 8.67
N THR A 72 -6.23 -16.74 7.48
CA THR A 72 -5.48 -16.79 6.22
C THR A 72 -4.67 -15.51 6.04
N VAL A 73 -5.28 -14.35 6.32
CA VAL A 73 -4.58 -13.06 6.33
C VAL A 73 -3.42 -13.08 7.34
N ALA A 74 -3.67 -13.55 8.57
CA ALA A 74 -2.64 -13.62 9.59
C ALA A 74 -1.45 -14.52 9.16
N ARG A 75 -1.70 -15.71 8.61
CA ARG A 75 -0.63 -16.60 8.12
C ARG A 75 0.18 -15.96 6.99
N ALA A 76 -0.48 -15.27 6.07
CA ALA A 76 0.19 -14.55 4.99
C ALA A 76 1.10 -13.44 5.56
N VAL A 77 0.58 -12.63 6.48
CA VAL A 77 1.32 -11.54 7.13
C VAL A 77 2.51 -12.06 7.93
N GLU A 78 2.36 -13.15 8.67
CA GLU A 78 3.45 -13.77 9.43
C GLU A 78 4.61 -14.20 8.51
N ASN A 79 4.30 -14.82 7.37
CA ASN A 79 5.32 -15.21 6.40
C ASN A 79 5.98 -14.00 5.74
N ILE A 80 5.19 -12.97 5.38
CA ILE A 80 5.72 -11.76 4.76
C ILE A 80 6.63 -10.98 5.71
N ALA A 81 6.29 -10.92 7.00
CA ALA A 81 7.12 -10.28 8.02
C ALA A 81 8.52 -10.91 8.12
N LYS A 82 8.64 -12.22 7.90
CA LYS A 82 9.91 -12.96 7.91
C LYS A 82 10.78 -12.70 6.67
N LEU A 83 10.20 -12.19 5.58
CA LEU A 83 10.92 -11.93 4.32
C LEU A 83 11.73 -10.62 4.35
N GLY A 84 11.47 -9.71 5.30
CA GLY A 84 12.10 -8.38 5.32
C GLY A 84 11.38 -7.34 4.45
N VAL A 85 10.14 -7.62 4.04
CA VAL A 85 9.27 -6.65 3.35
C VAL A 85 9.00 -5.46 4.29
N SER A 86 9.07 -4.24 3.75
CA SER A 86 8.97 -3.02 4.53
C SER A 86 7.53 -2.52 4.69
N MET A 87 6.69 -2.74 3.67
CA MET A 87 5.26 -2.38 3.69
C MET A 87 4.39 -3.46 3.05
N LEU A 88 3.18 -3.64 3.56
CA LEU A 88 2.17 -4.54 3.00
C LEU A 88 0.78 -3.93 3.08
N THR A 89 0.01 -3.97 1.98
CA THR A 89 -1.39 -3.55 2.00
C THR A 89 -2.35 -4.68 2.39
N ILE A 90 -3.34 -4.30 3.20
CA ILE A 90 -4.49 -5.12 3.63
C ILE A 90 -5.74 -4.27 3.43
N HIS A 91 -6.85 -4.84 2.94
CA HIS A 91 -8.10 -4.09 2.93
C HIS A 91 -8.50 -3.70 4.37
N ALA A 92 -8.95 -2.45 4.57
CA ALA A 92 -9.28 -1.91 5.89
C ALA A 92 -10.61 -2.46 6.43
N TYR A 93 -10.64 -3.78 6.65
CA TYR A 93 -11.70 -4.52 7.33
C TYR A 93 -11.23 -4.78 8.76
N PRO A 94 -12.01 -4.40 9.78
CA PRO A 94 -11.54 -4.45 11.17
C PRO A 94 -11.01 -5.80 11.64
N THR A 95 -11.63 -6.91 11.23
CA THR A 95 -11.20 -8.26 11.67
C THR A 95 -9.88 -8.68 11.03
N ALA A 96 -9.75 -8.48 9.71
CA ALA A 96 -8.53 -8.74 8.97
C ALA A 96 -7.35 -7.88 9.47
N MET A 97 -7.57 -6.58 9.70
CA MET A 97 -6.56 -5.68 10.26
C MET A 97 -6.12 -6.13 11.67
N LYS A 98 -7.06 -6.47 12.55
CA LYS A 98 -6.72 -6.96 13.90
C LYS A 98 -5.88 -8.23 13.86
N ALA A 99 -6.27 -9.19 13.01
CA ALA A 99 -5.55 -10.46 12.87
C ALA A 99 -4.12 -10.23 12.35
N ALA A 100 -3.97 -9.34 11.37
CA ALA A 100 -2.66 -8.99 10.80
C ALA A 100 -1.75 -8.26 11.79
N VAL A 101 -2.26 -7.24 12.49
CA VAL A 101 -1.47 -6.48 13.49
C VAL A 101 -1.01 -7.40 14.62
N ALA A 102 -1.85 -8.33 15.07
CA ALA A 102 -1.50 -9.25 16.15
C ALA A 102 -0.27 -10.09 15.83
N VAL A 103 -0.15 -10.62 14.61
CA VAL A 103 0.97 -11.47 14.19
C VAL A 103 2.18 -10.70 13.68
N ALA A 104 2.01 -9.45 13.25
CA ALA A 104 3.13 -8.58 12.85
C ALA A 104 3.83 -7.91 14.05
N LYS A 105 3.29 -8.03 15.27
CA LYS A 105 3.84 -7.40 16.46
C LYS A 105 5.30 -7.81 16.70
N GLY A 106 6.17 -6.82 16.83
CA GLY A 106 7.62 -7.03 17.01
C GLY A 106 8.41 -7.20 15.71
N SER A 107 7.74 -7.17 14.56
CA SER A 107 8.41 -7.04 13.25
C SER A 107 8.51 -5.57 12.82
N ASP A 108 9.40 -5.29 11.87
CA ASP A 108 9.53 -3.97 11.23
C ASP A 108 8.53 -3.76 10.07
N LEU A 109 7.62 -4.71 9.83
CA LEU A 109 6.65 -4.65 8.73
C LEU A 109 5.58 -3.59 9.00
N CYS A 110 5.53 -2.56 8.16
CA CYS A 110 4.47 -1.56 8.20
C CYS A 110 3.22 -2.04 7.44
N LEU A 111 2.16 -2.36 8.18
CA LEU A 111 0.86 -2.72 7.60
C LEU A 111 0.06 -1.47 7.22
N LEU A 112 -0.42 -1.43 5.98
CA LEU A 112 -1.20 -0.32 5.43
C LEU A 112 -2.65 -0.74 5.15
N GLY A 113 -3.61 -0.07 5.79
CA GLY A 113 -5.04 -0.29 5.56
C GLY A 113 -5.52 0.42 4.30
N VAL A 114 -5.94 -0.33 3.27
CA VAL A 114 -6.56 0.23 2.06
C VAL A 114 -8.00 0.60 2.37
N THR A 115 -8.30 1.91 2.36
CA THR A 115 -9.59 2.45 2.76
C THR A 115 -10.67 2.18 1.71
N VAL A 116 -10.89 3.09 0.76
CA VAL A 116 -11.72 2.89 -0.44
C VAL A 116 -10.79 2.98 -1.64
N LEU A 117 -10.99 2.11 -2.64
CA LEU A 117 -10.22 2.20 -3.88
C LEU A 117 -10.56 3.52 -4.58
N THR A 118 -9.56 4.25 -5.04
CA THR A 118 -9.75 5.55 -5.69
C THR A 118 -10.54 5.45 -7.01
N SER A 119 -10.70 4.24 -7.54
CA SER A 119 -11.52 3.93 -8.71
C SER A 119 -13.00 3.66 -8.40
N MET A 120 -13.40 3.63 -7.11
CA MET A 120 -14.78 3.36 -6.70
C MET A 120 -15.50 4.67 -6.40
N ASP A 121 -16.66 4.85 -7.03
CA ASP A 121 -17.55 5.97 -6.75
C ASP A 121 -18.72 5.58 -5.81
N GLU A 122 -19.67 6.49 -5.61
CA GLU A 122 -20.84 6.22 -4.77
C GLU A 122 -21.75 5.12 -5.33
N VAL A 123 -21.85 4.99 -6.66
CA VAL A 123 -22.64 3.96 -7.32
C VAL A 123 -22.01 2.59 -7.12
N ASP A 124 -20.68 2.48 -7.29
CA ASP A 124 -19.93 1.26 -7.03
C ASP A 124 -20.10 0.80 -5.57
N LEU A 125 -19.97 1.73 -4.62
CA LEU A 125 -20.14 1.42 -3.21
C LEU A 125 -21.57 0.94 -2.89
N LYS A 126 -22.59 1.60 -3.44
CA LYS A 126 -23.98 1.15 -3.27
C LYS A 126 -24.21 -0.24 -3.85
N ASN A 127 -23.70 -0.51 -5.04
CA ASN A 127 -23.78 -1.82 -5.70
C ASN A 127 -23.05 -2.90 -4.89
N ALA A 128 -21.94 -2.56 -4.25
CA ALA A 128 -21.21 -3.43 -3.32
C ALA A 128 -21.89 -3.57 -1.94
N GLY A 129 -23.03 -2.93 -1.71
CA GLY A 129 -23.83 -3.05 -0.48
C GLY A 129 -23.47 -2.08 0.63
N TYR A 130 -22.64 -1.07 0.36
CA TYR A 130 -22.34 -0.01 1.32
C TYR A 130 -23.44 1.05 1.36
N LYS A 131 -23.69 1.55 2.58
CA LYS A 131 -24.66 2.64 2.83
C LYS A 131 -24.00 4.01 3.00
N ASP A 132 -22.72 4.02 3.38
CA ASP A 132 -21.96 5.23 3.59
C ASP A 132 -21.46 5.78 2.24
N THR A 133 -21.32 7.10 2.13
CA THR A 133 -20.62 7.72 0.98
C THR A 133 -19.13 7.35 1.00
N PRO A 134 -18.41 7.47 -0.14
CA PRO A 134 -16.98 7.21 -0.19
C PRO A 134 -16.20 7.93 0.92
N GLN A 135 -16.41 9.24 1.08
CA GLN A 135 -15.69 10.06 2.06
C GLN A 135 -15.97 9.60 3.50
N LYS A 136 -17.23 9.27 3.81
CA LYS A 136 -17.61 8.79 5.15
C LYS A 136 -17.01 7.42 5.44
N LEU A 137 -17.02 6.52 4.45
CA LEU A 137 -16.43 5.20 4.58
C LEU A 137 -14.90 5.25 4.73
N VAL A 138 -14.22 6.14 4.00
CA VAL A 138 -12.78 6.39 4.11
C VAL A 138 -12.42 6.85 5.53
N LEU A 139 -13.11 7.87 6.05
CA LEU A 139 -12.85 8.40 7.40
C LEU A 139 -13.09 7.33 8.48
N LYS A 140 -14.19 6.57 8.36
CA LYS A 140 -14.51 5.47 9.28
C LYS A 140 -13.43 4.38 9.27
N ARG A 141 -12.97 3.97 8.09
CA ARG A 141 -11.89 2.96 7.97
C ARG A 141 -10.55 3.47 8.49
N ALA A 142 -10.25 4.75 8.28
CA ALA A 142 -9.05 5.39 8.81
C ALA A 142 -9.04 5.45 10.35
N GLU A 143 -10.16 5.79 10.96
CA GLU A 143 -10.32 5.77 12.42
C GLU A 143 -10.14 4.34 12.97
N GLN A 144 -10.78 3.35 12.36
CA GLN A 144 -10.62 1.94 12.75
C GLN A 144 -9.17 1.46 12.61
N ALA A 145 -8.50 1.82 11.51
CA ALA A 145 -7.10 1.48 11.31
C ALA A 145 -6.19 2.05 12.41
N ARG A 146 -6.44 3.30 12.82
CA ARG A 146 -5.75 3.95 13.95
C ARG A 146 -5.99 3.20 15.25
N GLU A 147 -7.25 2.93 15.58
CA GLU A 147 -7.62 2.24 16.83
C GLU A 147 -7.04 0.83 16.93
N ILE A 148 -6.93 0.13 15.79
CA ILE A 148 -6.37 -1.22 15.73
C ILE A 148 -4.84 -1.21 15.81
N GLY A 149 -4.19 -0.08 15.54
CA GLY A 149 -2.73 0.04 15.54
C GLY A 149 -2.08 -0.36 14.22
N MET A 150 -2.75 -0.12 13.10
CA MET A 150 -2.11 -0.22 11.78
C MET A 150 -0.95 0.77 11.66
N GLY A 151 0.09 0.43 10.89
CA GLY A 151 1.22 1.32 10.63
C GLY A 151 0.86 2.51 9.74
N GLY A 152 -0.19 2.39 8.94
CA GLY A 152 -0.72 3.47 8.11
C GLY A 152 -1.94 3.08 7.31
N ILE A 153 -2.32 3.96 6.38
CA ILE A 153 -3.43 3.76 5.45
C ILE A 153 -3.06 4.14 4.02
N VAL A 154 -3.80 3.57 3.07
CA VAL A 154 -3.81 3.98 1.66
C VAL A 154 -5.14 4.68 1.36
N ALA A 155 -5.08 5.88 0.79
CA ALA A 155 -6.23 6.69 0.43
C ALA A 155 -5.90 7.70 -0.70
N SER A 156 -6.92 8.41 -1.20
CA SER A 156 -6.74 9.45 -2.23
C SER A 156 -5.95 10.66 -1.69
N ALA A 157 -5.20 11.32 -2.57
CA ALA A 157 -4.55 12.59 -2.24
C ALA A 157 -5.54 13.70 -1.88
N LEU A 158 -6.75 13.67 -2.44
CA LEU A 158 -7.82 14.65 -2.18
C LEU A 158 -8.27 14.64 -0.71
N GLU A 159 -8.14 13.50 -0.05
CA GLU A 159 -8.62 13.28 1.32
C GLU A 159 -7.52 13.50 2.37
N ALA A 160 -6.29 13.79 1.93
CA ALA A 160 -5.09 13.73 2.77
C ALA A 160 -5.18 14.65 3.99
N GLN A 161 -5.67 15.88 3.84
CA GLN A 161 -5.78 16.82 4.95
C GLN A 161 -6.79 16.36 6.01
N ALA A 162 -7.95 15.87 5.57
CA ALA A 162 -8.98 15.37 6.48
C ALA A 162 -8.49 14.11 7.22
N LEU A 163 -7.86 13.19 6.48
CA LEU A 163 -7.29 11.96 7.04
C LEU A 163 -6.20 12.22 8.06
N ARG A 164 -5.35 13.22 7.86
CA ARG A 164 -4.31 13.59 8.84
C ARG A 164 -4.88 14.00 10.20
N ARG A 165 -6.08 14.60 10.24
CA ARG A 165 -6.77 14.91 11.50
C ARG A 165 -7.28 13.65 12.19
N VAL A 166 -7.60 12.60 11.43
CA VAL A 166 -8.09 11.33 11.96
C VAL A 166 -6.92 10.46 12.45
N ILE A 167 -5.92 10.20 11.62
CA ILE A 167 -4.86 9.22 11.90
C ILE A 167 -3.65 9.80 12.62
N GLY A 168 -3.57 11.13 12.75
CA GLY A 168 -2.42 11.81 13.36
C GLY A 168 -1.19 11.91 12.43
N SER A 169 -0.08 12.37 13.01
CA SER A 169 1.20 12.56 12.32
C SER A 169 1.99 11.27 12.12
N ASP A 170 1.79 10.28 12.99
CA ASP A 170 2.72 9.16 13.14
C ASP A 170 2.39 8.01 12.18
N MET A 171 1.10 7.78 11.92
CA MET A 171 0.66 6.79 10.92
C MET A 171 1.06 7.21 9.52
N ALA A 172 1.56 6.26 8.72
CA ALA A 172 1.83 6.50 7.31
C ALA A 172 0.53 6.81 6.56
N LEU A 173 0.57 7.78 5.64
CA LEU A 173 -0.48 8.04 4.66
C LEU A 173 0.14 7.87 3.29
N VAL A 174 -0.18 6.77 2.64
CA VAL A 174 0.33 6.46 1.30
C VAL A 174 -0.75 6.83 0.28
N THR A 175 -0.43 7.76 -0.60
CA THR A 175 -1.33 8.22 -1.67
C THR A 175 -0.83 7.70 -3.01
N PRO A 176 -1.51 6.72 -3.63
CA PRO A 176 -1.16 6.23 -4.97
C PRO A 176 -1.32 7.34 -6.02
N GLY A 177 -0.68 7.17 -7.18
CA GLY A 177 -0.98 7.98 -8.36
C GLY A 177 -0.42 9.41 -8.34
N ILE A 178 0.63 9.70 -7.56
CA ILE A 178 1.31 11.01 -7.64
C ILE A 178 1.89 11.19 -9.04
N ARG A 179 1.31 12.09 -9.82
CA ARG A 179 1.79 12.46 -11.16
C ARG A 179 2.69 13.70 -11.07
N PRO A 180 3.90 13.66 -11.63
CA PRO A 180 4.67 14.87 -11.89
C PRO A 180 3.86 15.81 -12.80
N GLN A 181 3.98 17.12 -12.61
CA GLN A 181 3.37 18.08 -13.53
C GLN A 181 3.92 17.83 -14.95
N GLY A 182 3.02 17.50 -15.90
CA GLY A 182 3.36 17.29 -17.32
C GLY A 182 3.27 15.86 -17.86
N SER A 183 2.83 14.85 -17.09
CA SER A 183 2.63 13.48 -17.59
C SER A 183 1.24 13.27 -18.23
N ASP A 184 1.19 12.57 -19.37
CA ASP A 184 -0.04 12.26 -20.13
C ASP A 184 -1.08 11.43 -19.34
N LYS A 185 -2.36 11.67 -19.63
CA LYS A 185 -3.52 11.04 -19.00
C LYS A 185 -3.80 9.64 -19.58
N ASN A 186 -3.14 8.59 -19.12
CA ASN A 186 -3.62 7.23 -19.39
C ASN A 186 -3.77 6.40 -18.11
N ASP A 187 -4.90 5.68 -18.04
CA ASP A 187 -5.31 4.62 -17.12
C ASP A 187 -5.56 4.91 -15.63
N GLN A 188 -5.89 6.15 -15.25
CA GLN A 188 -6.71 6.35 -14.04
C GLN A 188 -7.82 7.36 -14.34
N ASN A 189 -9.07 6.87 -14.29
CA ASN A 189 -10.25 7.70 -14.25
C ASN A 189 -10.34 8.31 -12.85
N GLU A 190 -9.96 9.59 -12.74
CA GLU A 190 -10.42 10.44 -11.65
C GLU A 190 -11.73 11.08 -12.11
N SER A 191 -12.83 10.65 -11.50
CA SER A 191 -14.14 11.31 -11.52
C SER A 191 -14.42 11.88 -10.14
#